data_AF-A0AAI8J1G2-F1
#
_entry.id   AF-A0AAI8J1G2-F1
#
_cell.length_a   1.000
_cell.length_b   1.000
_cell.length_c   1.000
_cell.angle_alpha   90.00
_cell.angle_beta   90.00
_cell.angle_gamma   90.00
#
_symmetry.space_group_name_H-M   'P 1'
#
loop_
_entity.id
_entity.type
_entity.pdbx_description
1 polymer ?
#
loop_
_entity_poly.entity_id
_entity_poly.type
_entity_poly.pdbx_seq_one_letter_code
_entity_poly.pdbx_strand_id
1 'polypeptide(L)'
;MIVMLVLLAAVWWQTDQLSEARTRNKLLTETATGYDQVIQEVKATAIQTHKLLAEVKVREQQRNAEGERRREAMQAAFNGDTCAVTPVPDAVSRSLQKRAARAGHSVGP
;
A
#
# COMPACT_ATOMS: atom_id res chain seq x y z
N MET A 1 51.92 -9.04 -51.43
CA MET A 1 50.90 -7.98 -51.24
C MET A 1 49.52 -8.53 -50.91
N ILE A 2 49.00 -9.51 -51.67
CA ILE A 2 47.64 -10.06 -51.44
C ILE A 2 47.46 -10.65 -50.03
N VAL A 3 48.43 -11.44 -49.55
CA VAL A 3 48.37 -12.05 -48.21
C VAL A 3 48.32 -11.01 -47.08
N MET A 4 49.07 -9.91 -47.22
CA MET A 4 49.05 -8.81 -46.25
C MET A 4 47.69 -8.10 -46.20
N LEU A 5 47.03 -7.91 -47.35
CA LEU A 5 45.70 -7.30 -47.42
C LEU A 5 44.64 -8.19 -46.76
N VAL A 6 44.72 -9.51 -46.94
CA VAL A 6 43.81 -10.47 -46.29
C VAL A 6 43.96 -10.45 -44.78
N LEU A 7 45.19 -10.38 -44.27
CA LEU A 7 45.46 -10.28 -42.83
C LEU A 7 44.91 -8.99 -42.23
N LEU A 8 45.08 -7.85 -42.92
CA LEU A 8 44.55 -6.56 -42.47
C LEU A 8 43.03 -6.55 -42.41
N ALA A 9 42.35 -7.15 -43.40
CA ALA A 9 40.89 -7.26 -43.41
C ALA A 9 40.37 -8.15 -42.28
N ALA A 10 41.05 -9.28 -42.00
CA ALA A 10 40.69 -10.18 -40.92
C ALA A 10 40.86 -9.52 -39.53
N VAL A 11 41.94 -8.76 -39.34
CA VAL A 11 42.17 -8.00 -38.10
C VAL A 11 41.11 -6.91 -37.94
N TRP A 12 40.79 -6.18 -39.01
CA TRP A 12 39.74 -5.15 -38.99
C TRP A 12 38.38 -5.74 -38.59
N TRP A 13 38.01 -6.86 -39.19
CA TRP A 13 36.75 -7.55 -38.87
C TRP A 13 36.69 -8.02 -37.41
N GLN A 14 37.80 -8.51 -36.87
CA GLN A 14 37.88 -8.89 -35.45
C GLN A 14 37.75 -7.69 -34.52
N THR A 15 38.42 -6.57 -34.82
CA THR A 15 38.30 -5.36 -34.01
C THR A 15 36.90 -4.77 -34.04
N ASP A 16 36.23 -4.81 -35.19
CA ASP A 16 34.88 -4.30 -35.36
C ASP A 16 33.87 -5.11 -34.52
N GLN A 17 33.91 -6.44 -34.65
CA GLN A 17 33.12 -7.38 -33.84
C GLN A 17 33.36 -7.21 -32.33
N LEU A 18 34.63 -7.04 -31.93
CA LEU A 18 34.98 -6.85 -30.53
C LEU A 18 34.50 -5.50 -29.99
N SER A 19 34.47 -4.46 -30.83
CA SER A 19 33.98 -3.14 -30.46
C SER A 19 32.47 -3.13 -30.26
N GLU A 20 31.72 -3.84 -31.10
CA GLU A 20 30.27 -3.95 -31.00
C GLU A 20 29.87 -4.75 -29.74
N ALA A 21 30.57 -5.85 -29.48
CA ALA A 21 30.38 -6.65 -28.27
C ALA A 21 30.69 -5.86 -26.98
N ARG A 22 31.75 -5.05 -26.96
CA ARG A 22 32.07 -4.18 -25.80
C ARG A 22 31.02 -3.09 -25.60
N THR A 23 30.48 -2.54 -26.68
CA THR A 23 29.48 -1.46 -26.61
C THR A 23 28.15 -1.99 -26.07
N ARG A 24 27.71 -3.16 -26.53
CA ARG A 24 26.54 -3.84 -25.97
C ARG A 24 26.74 -4.16 -24.49
N ASN A 25 27.89 -4.71 -24.10
CA ASN A 25 28.18 -4.99 -22.68
C ASN A 25 28.20 -3.72 -21.83
N LYS A 26 28.75 -2.60 -22.31
CA LYS A 26 28.68 -1.31 -21.61
C LYS A 26 27.25 -0.84 -21.40
N LEU A 27 26.41 -0.89 -22.43
CA LEU A 27 24.98 -0.53 -22.33
C LEU A 27 24.23 -1.44 -21.33
N LEU A 28 24.50 -2.75 -21.34
CA LEU A 28 23.93 -3.67 -20.35
C LEU A 28 24.45 -3.41 -18.93
N THR A 29 25.72 -3.04 -18.78
CA THR A 29 26.32 -2.75 -17.47
C THR A 29 25.77 -1.43 -16.91
N GLU A 30 25.64 -0.41 -17.75
CA GLU A 30 25.15 0.92 -17.38
C GLU A 30 23.65 0.88 -17.02
N THR A 31 22.86 0.11 -17.76
CA THR A 31 21.45 -0.16 -17.41
C THR A 31 21.34 -0.98 -16.13
N ALA A 32 22.13 -2.03 -15.95
CA ALA A 32 22.13 -2.84 -14.72
C ALA A 32 22.52 -2.03 -13.47
N THR A 33 23.51 -1.14 -13.56
CA THR A 33 23.89 -0.24 -12.47
C THR A 33 22.80 0.79 -12.16
N GLY A 34 22.08 1.27 -13.18
CA GLY A 34 20.95 2.18 -12.99
C GLY A 34 19.78 1.52 -12.25
N TYR A 35 19.49 0.25 -12.52
CA TYR A 35 18.44 -0.50 -11.80
C TYR A 35 18.83 -0.83 -10.37
N ASP A 36 20.10 -1.17 -10.09
CA ASP A 36 20.54 -1.49 -8.73
C ASP A 36 20.39 -0.30 -7.77
N GLN A 37 20.70 0.91 -8.25
CA GLN A 37 20.54 2.14 -7.47
C GLN A 37 19.05 2.42 -7.14
N VAL A 38 18.15 2.26 -8.10
CA VAL A 38 16.69 2.39 -7.88
C VAL A 38 16.17 1.30 -6.93
N ILE A 39 16.67 0.06 -7.06
CA ILE A 39 16.27 -1.05 -6.16
C ILE A 39 16.73 -0.79 -4.72
N GLN A 40 17.92 -0.21 -4.51
CA GLN A 40 18.39 0.17 -3.18
C GLN A 40 17.55 1.29 -2.57
N GLU A 41 17.21 2.32 -3.36
CA GLU A 41 16.35 3.42 -2.90
C GLU A 41 14.95 2.90 -2.52
N VAL A 42 14.35 2.04 -3.36
CA VAL A 42 13.03 1.43 -3.08
C VAL A 42 13.09 0.50 -1.86
N LYS A 43 14.17 -0.27 -1.67
CA LYS A 43 14.37 -1.08 -0.46
C LYS A 43 14.45 -0.22 0.80
N ALA A 44 15.17 0.90 0.75
CA ALA A 44 15.27 1.83 1.88
C ALA A 44 13.89 2.43 2.20
N THR A 45 13.13 2.82 1.18
CA THR A 45 11.74 3.30 1.35
C THR A 45 10.83 2.20 1.90
N ALA A 46 10.95 0.95 1.44
CA ALA A 46 10.14 -0.17 1.90
C ALA A 46 10.42 -0.55 3.37
N ILE A 47 11.67 -0.46 3.82
CA ILE A 47 12.01 -0.70 5.23
C ILE A 47 11.37 0.37 6.14
N GLN A 48 11.33 1.63 5.69
CA GLN A 48 10.68 2.70 6.42
C GLN A 48 9.15 2.54 6.46
N THR A 49 8.53 2.08 5.36
CA THR A 49 7.07 1.80 5.36
C THR A 49 6.70 0.62 6.24
N HIS A 50 7.51 -0.43 6.30
CA HIS A 50 7.26 -1.57 7.21
C HIS A 50 7.26 -1.17 8.69
N LYS A 51 8.15 -0.25 9.10
CA LYS A 51 8.16 0.28 10.47
C LYS A 51 6.91 1.12 10.76
N LEU A 52 6.52 1.98 9.82
CA LEU A 52 5.32 2.80 9.95
C LEU A 52 4.04 1.94 10.03
N LEU A 53 3.94 0.92 9.18
CA LEU A 53 2.83 -0.03 9.16
C LEU A 53 2.72 -0.81 10.48
N ALA A 54 3.85 -1.20 11.07
CA ALA A 54 3.86 -1.84 12.38
C ALA A 54 3.34 -0.90 13.48
N GLU A 55 3.80 0.36 13.50
CA GLU A 55 3.33 1.36 14.47
C GLU A 55 1.84 1.70 14.31
N VAL A 56 1.35 1.83 13.06
CA VAL A 56 -0.07 2.05 12.76
C VAL A 56 -0.92 0.88 13.25
N LYS A 57 -0.49 -0.36 12.98
CA LYS A 57 -1.21 -1.57 13.43
C LYS A 57 -1.30 -1.64 14.95
N VAL A 58 -0.24 -1.30 15.67
CA VAL A 58 -0.25 -1.25 17.14
C VAL A 58 -1.23 -0.18 17.66
N ARG A 59 -1.22 1.02 17.06
CA ARG A 59 -2.16 2.09 17.43
C ARG A 59 -3.62 1.72 17.16
N GLU A 60 -3.91 1.05 16.04
CA GLU A 60 -5.25 0.55 15.74
C GLU A 60 -5.71 -0.52 16.74
N GLN A 61 -4.83 -1.46 17.09
CA GLN A 61 -5.13 -2.46 18.11
C GLN A 61 -5.42 -1.80 19.47
N GLN A 62 -4.64 -0.78 19.85
CA GLN A 62 -4.87 -0.04 21.08
C GLN A 62 -6.22 0.69 21.06
N ARG A 63 -6.55 1.39 19.97
CA ARG A 63 -7.86 2.06 19.81
C ARG A 63 -9.02 1.07 19.85
N ASN A 64 -8.86 -0.11 19.26
CA ASN A 64 -9.91 -1.13 19.26
C ASN A 64 -10.12 -1.70 20.68
N ALA A 65 -9.04 -2.00 21.41
CA ALA A 65 -9.14 -2.47 22.79
C ALA A 65 -9.74 -1.42 23.73
N GLU A 66 -9.39 -0.14 23.55
CA GLU A 66 -10.01 0.95 24.31
C GLU A 66 -11.50 1.14 23.94
N GLY A 67 -11.83 1.04 22.65
CA GLY A 67 -13.20 1.06 22.17
C GLY A 67 -14.04 -0.06 22.77
N GLU A 68 -13.49 -1.27 22.87
CA GLU A 68 -14.16 -2.41 23.48
C GLU A 68 -14.37 -2.19 24.98
N ARG A 69 -13.35 -1.73 25.72
CA ARG A 69 -13.52 -1.36 27.13
C ARG A 69 -14.61 -0.31 27.33
N ARG A 70 -14.72 0.67 26.42
CA ARG A 70 -15.78 1.69 26.49
C ARG A 70 -17.17 1.09 26.24
N ARG A 71 -17.30 0.14 25.31
CA ARG A 71 -18.55 -0.59 25.06
C ARG A 71 -18.95 -1.44 26.26
N GLU A 72 -18.00 -2.19 26.83
CA GLU A 72 -18.22 -2.98 28.04
C GLU A 72 -18.63 -2.09 29.22
N ALA A 73 -17.97 -0.94 29.41
CA ALA A 73 -18.34 0.01 30.47
C ALA A 73 -19.76 0.57 30.28
N MET A 74 -20.15 0.90 29.05
CA MET A 74 -21.52 1.33 28.74
C MET A 74 -22.53 0.20 28.98
N GLN A 75 -22.21 -1.01 28.51
CA GLN A 75 -23.05 -2.20 28.72
C GLN A 75 -23.24 -2.47 30.22
N ALA A 76 -22.17 -2.39 31.01
CA ALA A 76 -22.22 -2.57 32.45
C ALA A 76 -23.08 -1.49 33.13
N ALA A 77 -23.01 -0.23 32.67
CA ALA A 77 -23.88 0.83 33.16
C ALA A 77 -25.37 0.57 32.85
N PHE A 78 -25.67 -0.08 31.73
CA PHE A 78 -27.06 -0.43 31.36
C PHE A 78 -27.61 -1.66 32.11
N ASN A 79 -26.76 -2.58 32.56
CA ASN A 79 -27.18 -3.86 33.16
C ASN A 79 -28.02 -3.74 34.47
N GLY A 80 -28.20 -2.54 35.02
CA GLY A 80 -29.08 -2.29 36.17
C GLY A 80 -30.32 -1.45 35.87
N ASP A 81 -30.47 -0.92 34.66
CA ASP A 81 -31.57 -0.02 34.28
C ASP A 81 -32.56 -0.75 33.36
N THR A 82 -33.69 -1.17 33.94
CA THR A 82 -34.77 -1.86 33.25
C THR A 82 -35.30 -1.08 32.04
N CYS A 83 -35.32 0.24 32.09
CA CYS A 83 -35.77 1.08 30.98
C CYS A 83 -34.75 1.08 29.83
N ALA A 84 -33.46 0.96 30.12
CA ALA A 84 -32.40 0.96 29.10
C ALA A 84 -32.24 -0.40 28.39
N VAL A 85 -32.51 -1.51 29.08
CA VAL A 85 -32.40 -2.86 28.50
C VAL A 85 -33.70 -3.39 27.87
N THR A 86 -34.85 -2.76 28.13
CA THR A 86 -36.11 -3.20 27.54
C THR A 86 -36.13 -2.92 26.03
N PRO A 87 -36.29 -3.94 25.18
CA PRO A 87 -36.37 -3.73 23.74
C PRO A 87 -37.56 -2.84 23.37
N VAL A 88 -37.31 -1.83 22.54
CA VAL A 88 -38.36 -0.92 22.07
C VAL A 88 -39.33 -1.69 21.17
N PRO A 89 -40.65 -1.63 21.41
CA PRO A 89 -41.63 -2.33 20.57
C PRO A 89 -41.54 -1.92 19.10
N ASP A 90 -41.62 -2.90 18.20
CA ASP A 90 -41.44 -2.71 16.75
C ASP A 90 -42.35 -1.64 16.15
N ALA A 91 -43.60 -1.55 16.60
CA ALA A 91 -44.55 -0.55 16.13
C ALA A 91 -44.06 0.88 16.44
N VAL A 92 -43.46 1.08 17.62
CA VAL A 92 -42.88 2.36 18.03
C VAL A 92 -41.63 2.64 17.21
N SER A 93 -40.72 1.65 17.07
CA SER A 93 -39.51 1.79 16.27
C SER A 93 -39.81 2.18 14.81
N ARG A 94 -40.73 1.48 14.15
CA ARG A 94 -41.19 1.82 12.79
C ARG A 94 -41.81 3.21 12.71
N SER A 95 -42.59 3.61 13.71
CA SER A 95 -43.18 4.95 13.76
C SER A 95 -42.13 6.06 13.89
N LEU A 96 -41.08 5.81 14.69
CA LEU A 96 -39.95 6.72 14.88
C LEU A 96 -39.12 6.84 13.61
N GLN A 97 -38.79 5.71 12.96
CA GLN A 97 -38.09 5.71 11.67
C GLN A 97 -38.88 6.46 10.60
N LYS A 98 -40.20 6.28 10.54
CA LYS A 98 -41.07 7.01 9.60
C LYS A 98 -41.08 8.53 9.88
N ARG A 99 -41.02 8.94 11.14
CA ARG A 99 -40.89 10.36 11.53
C ARG A 99 -39.51 10.91 11.20
N ALA A 100 -38.45 10.18 11.52
CA ALA A 100 -37.07 10.59 11.20
C ALA A 100 -36.86 10.73 9.69
N ALA A 101 -37.40 9.81 8.89
CA ALA A 101 -37.37 9.91 7.43
C ALA A 101 -38.11 11.16 6.92
N ARG A 102 -39.24 11.53 7.52
CA ARG A 102 -39.99 12.76 7.19
C ARG A 102 -39.24 14.03 7.61
N ALA A 103 -38.62 14.02 8.78
CA ALA A 103 -37.83 15.14 9.29
C ALA A 103 -36.54 15.34 8.46
N GLY A 104 -35.89 14.24 8.03
CA GLY A 104 -34.76 14.28 7.10
C GLY A 104 -35.16 14.74 5.69
N HIS A 105 -36.36 14.40 5.22
CA HIS A 105 -36.92 14.93 3.97
C HIS A 105 -37.29 16.42 4.05
N SER A 106 -37.52 16.98 5.24
CA SER A 106 -37.70 18.44 5.44
C SER A 106 -36.39 19.21 5.63
N VAL A 107 -35.23 18.51 5.61
CA VAL A 107 -33.87 19.08 5.66
C VAL A 107 -33.13 18.73 4.35
N GLY A 108 -33.84 18.78 3.23
CA GLY A 108 -33.29 18.89 1.88
C GLY A 108 -33.78 20.20 1.24
N PRO A 109 -33.02 20.81 0.33
CA PRO A 109 -33.00 22.25 0.02
C PRO A 109 -34.37 22.88 -0.27
#